data_AF-A0A7X2NKN1-F1
#
_entry.id   AF-A0A7X2NKN1-F1
#
_cell.length_a   1.000
_cell.length_b   1.000
_cell.length_c   1.000
_cell.angle_alpha   90.00
_cell.angle_beta   90.00
_cell.angle_gamma   90.00
#
_symmetry.space_group_name_H-M   'P 1'
#
loop_
_entity.id
_entity.type
_entity.pdbx_description
1 polymer ?
#
loop_
_entity_poly.entity_id
_entity_poly.type
_entity_poly.pdbx_seq_one_letter_code
_entity_poly.pdbx_strand_id
1 'polypeptide(L)' 'MSNLEQAMKAAAAALTGQEVNEIPDNLESICSFIAQNYKAQSAALFKQVEAPADALAAPTKEEFNGLIAKLKEAKIFK' A
#
# COMPACT_ATOMS: atom_id res chain seq x y z
N MET A 1 1.13 27.04 -8.76
CA MET A 1 1.06 25.68 -8.20
C MET A 1 2.32 25.42 -7.40
N SER A 2 2.17 25.03 -6.14
CA SER A 2 3.26 24.73 -5.21
C SER A 2 3.85 23.34 -5.48
N ASN A 3 5.06 23.08 -4.95
CA ASN A 3 5.69 21.76 -5.03
C ASN A 3 4.82 20.64 -4.42
N LEU A 4 4.06 20.96 -3.38
CA LEU A 4 3.15 20.02 -2.73
C LEU A 4 1.97 19.66 -3.64
N GLU A 5 1.36 20.65 -4.30
CA GLU A 5 0.27 20.42 -5.26
C GLU A 5 0.73 19.56 -6.44
N GLN A 6 1.91 19.82 -6.99
CA GLN A 6 2.48 18.97 -8.05
C GLN A 6 2.70 17.52 -7.58
N ALA A 7 3.26 17.32 -6.38
CA ALA A 7 3.48 16.00 -5.82
C ALA A 7 2.16 15.26 -5.56
N MET A 8 1.15 15.95 -5.01
CA MET A 8 -0.17 15.38 -4.78
C MET A 8 -0.89 15.05 -6.08
N LYS A 9 -0.74 15.88 -7.11
CA LYS A 9 -1.33 15.66 -8.43
C LYS A 9 -0.74 14.42 -9.11
N ALA A 10 0.57 14.20 -9.00
CA ALA A 10 1.22 12.97 -9.47
C ALA A 10 0.75 11.72 -8.69
N ALA A 11 0.60 11.84 -7.37
CA ALA A 11 0.06 10.76 -6.54
C ALA A 11 -1.40 10.43 -6.89
N ALA A 12 -2.22 11.44 -7.14
CA ALA A 12 -3.60 11.28 -7.57
C ALA A 12 -3.71 10.53 -8.91
N ALA A 13 -2.83 10.82 -9.87
CA ALA A 13 -2.77 10.10 -11.15
C ALA A 13 -2.49 8.61 -10.93
N ALA A 14 -1.48 8.29 -10.12
CA ALA A 14 -1.13 6.90 -9.80
C ALA A 14 -2.25 6.14 -9.07
N LEU A 15 -2.97 6.81 -8.16
CA LEU A 15 -4.04 6.21 -7.36
C LEU A 15 -5.34 6.01 -8.14
N THR A 16 -5.65 6.91 -9.07
CA THR A 16 -6.91 6.88 -9.84
C THR A 16 -6.75 6.25 -11.22
N GLY A 17 -5.51 6.11 -11.71
CA GLY A 17 -5.23 5.66 -13.07
C GLY A 17 -5.63 6.67 -14.15
N GLN A 18 -5.76 7.95 -13.78
CA GLN A 18 -6.09 9.06 -14.67
C GLN A 18 -4.82 9.83 -15.07
N GLU A 19 -4.86 10.49 -16.22
CA GLU A 19 -3.72 11.29 -16.69
C GLU A 19 -3.60 12.57 -15.87
N VAL A 20 -2.36 13.03 -15.64
CA VAL A 20 -2.08 14.18 -14.76
C VAL A 20 -2.80 15.45 -15.21
N ASN A 21 -2.99 15.64 -16.52
CA ASN A 21 -3.70 16.78 -17.09
C ASN A 21 -5.20 16.82 -16.78
N GLU A 22 -5.81 15.69 -16.42
CA GLU A 22 -7.23 15.59 -16.06
C GLU A 22 -7.49 15.93 -14.58
N ILE A 23 -6.42 16.05 -13.78
CA ILE A 23 -6.49 16.26 -12.34
C ILE A 23 -6.47 17.76 -12.03
N PRO A 24 -7.31 18.25 -11.08
CA PRO A 24 -7.29 19.64 -10.65
C PRO A 24 -5.96 20.11 -10.05
N ASP A 25 -5.81 21.43 -9.93
CA ASP A 25 -4.54 22.06 -9.56
C ASP A 25 -4.38 22.43 -8.09
N ASN A 26 -5.49 22.55 -7.36
CA ASN A 26 -5.51 22.90 -5.93
C ASN A 26 -5.71 21.66 -5.06
N LEU A 27 -5.14 21.67 -3.86
CA LEU A 27 -5.14 20.50 -2.95
C LEU A 27 -6.52 19.96 -2.61
N GLU A 28 -7.48 20.84 -2.30
CA GLU A 28 -8.83 20.42 -1.91
C GLU A 28 -9.54 19.69 -3.06
N SER A 29 -9.38 20.20 -4.28
CA SER A 29 -9.92 19.58 -5.48
C SER A 29 -9.17 18.30 -5.86
N ILE A 30 -7.86 18.22 -5.63
CA ILE A 30 -7.08 16.97 -5.80
C ILE A 30 -7.60 15.90 -4.84
N CYS A 31 -7.78 16.23 -3.56
CA CYS A 31 -8.31 15.29 -2.57
C CYS A 31 -9.73 14.83 -2.93
N SER A 32 -10.59 15.77 -3.33
CA SER A 32 -11.95 15.45 -3.79
C SER A 32 -11.94 14.55 -5.04
N PHE A 33 -11.04 14.81 -5.98
CA PHE A 33 -10.84 14.02 -7.18
C PHE A 33 -10.42 12.59 -6.85
N ILE A 34 -9.45 12.41 -5.94
CA ILE A 34 -9.02 11.09 -5.47
C ILE A 34 -10.21 10.36 -4.85
N ALA A 35 -10.95 10.99 -3.94
CA ALA A 35 -12.07 10.35 -3.26
C ALA A 35 -13.16 9.84 -4.22
N GLN A 36 -13.40 10.56 -5.33
CA GLN A 36 -14.40 10.18 -6.33
C GLN A 36 -13.90 9.13 -7.33
N ASN A 37 -12.62 9.18 -7.71
CA ASN A 37 -12.07 8.38 -8.81
C ASN A 37 -11.17 7.24 -8.35
N TYR A 38 -10.82 7.18 -7.07
CA TYR A 38 -10.05 6.08 -6.51
C TYR A 38 -10.86 4.79 -6.62
N LYS A 39 -10.43 3.91 -7.52
CA LYS A 39 -10.89 2.53 -7.57
C LYS A 39 -9.84 1.69 -6.86
N ALA A 40 -10.17 1.27 -5.64
CA ALA A 40 -9.38 0.26 -4.95
C ALA A 40 -9.15 -0.90 -5.92
N GLN A 41 -7.88 -1.29 -6.10
CA GLN A 41 -7.56 -2.41 -6.98
C GLN A 41 -8.39 -3.61 -6.51
N SER A 42 -9.22 -4.14 -7.41
CA SER A 42 -10.02 -5.35 -7.15
C SER A 42 -9.15 -6.59 -6.98
N ALA A 43 -7.89 -6.51 -7.42
CA ALA A 43 -6.89 -7.51 -7.16
C ALA A 43 -6.37 -7.36 -5.72
N ALA A 44 -6.61 -8.38 -4.90
CA ALA A 44 -5.81 -8.56 -3.70
C ALA A 44 -4.34 -8.68 -4.12
N LEU A 45 -3.56 -7.62 -3.88
CA LEU A 45 -2.10 -7.59 -4.12
C LEU A 45 -1.37 -8.69 -3.34
N PHE A 46 -2.03 -9.27 -2.35
CA PHE A 46 -1.55 -10.36 -1.53
C PHE A 46 -2.39 -11.60 -1.83
N LYS A 47 -1.75 -12.63 -2.38
CA LYS A 47 -2.35 -13.95 -2.48
C LYS A 47 -2.34 -14.56 -1.07
N GLN A 48 -3.51 -14.66 -0.45
CA GLN A 48 -3.64 -15.37 0.82
C GLN A 48 -3.28 -16.83 0.56
N VAL A 49 -2.21 -17.29 1.18
CA VAL A 49 -1.78 -18.69 1.14
C VAL A 49 -2.47 -19.38 2.29
N GLU A 50 -3.14 -20.51 2.03
CA GLU A 50 -3.69 -21.33 3.10
C GLU A 50 -2.56 -21.87 3.98
N ALA A 51 -2.83 -21.96 5.28
CA ALA A 51 -1.92 -22.62 6.18
C ALA A 51 -1.81 -24.11 5.78
N PRO A 52 -0.61 -24.71 5.84
CA PRO A 52 -0.45 -26.16 5.67
C PRO A 52 -1.38 -26.94 6.61
N ALA A 53 -1.89 -28.09 6.16
CA ALA A 53 -2.86 -28.90 6.92
C ALA A 53 -2.33 -29.39 8.29
N ASP A 54 -1.00 -29.43 8.44
CA ASP A 54 -0.25 -29.79 9.64
C ASP A 54 0.05 -28.60 10.57
N ALA A 55 -0.36 -27.38 10.21
CA ALA A 55 -0.22 -26.22 11.06
C ALA A 55 -1.08 -26.37 12.33
N LEU A 56 -0.42 -26.61 13.47
CA LEU A 56 -1.07 -26.88 14.76
C LEU A 56 -1.85 -25.66 15.29
N ALA A 57 -1.27 -24.46 15.18
CA ALA A 57 -1.88 -23.20 15.62
C ALA A 57 -1.15 -22.00 15.00
N ALA A 58 -1.80 -20.84 14.98
CA ALA A 58 -1.13 -19.59 14.67
C ALA A 58 -0.10 -19.26 15.76
N PRO A 59 1.09 -18.74 15.39
CA PRO A 59 2.10 -18.36 16.37
C PRO A 59 1.63 -17.19 17.24
N THR A 60 2.09 -17.18 18.48
CA THR A 60 1.97 -16.03 19.39
C THR A 60 2.80 -14.84 18.88
N LYS A 61 2.51 -13.66 19.41
CA LYS A 61 3.24 -12.43 19.06
C LYS A 61 4.73 -12.55 19.38
N GLU A 62 5.06 -13.18 20.50
CA GLU A 62 6.43 -13.43 20.95
C GLU A 62 7.18 -14.34 20.00
N GLU A 63 6.56 -15.44 19.56
CA GLU A 63 7.13 -16.37 18.57
C GLU A 63 7.35 -15.70 17.22
N PHE A 64 6.38 -14.92 16.75
CA PHE A 64 6.51 -14.15 15.50
C PHE A 64 7.66 -13.15 15.59
N ASN A 65 7.77 -12.38 16.68
CA ASN A 65 8.86 -11.43 16.89
C ASN A 65 10.23 -12.13 16.93
N GLY A 66 10.31 -13.31 17.56
CA GLY A 66 11.53 -14.12 17.57
C GLY A 66 11.96 -14.58 16.17
N LEU A 67 11.01 -14.93 15.31
CA LEU A 67 11.29 -15.25 13.90
C LEU A 67 11.81 -14.04 13.14
N ILE A 68 11.20 -12.86 13.31
CA ILE A 68 11.67 -11.62 12.69
C ILE A 68 13.11 -11.30 13.11
N ALA A 69 13.45 -11.47 14.38
CA ALA A 69 14.81 -11.25 14.89
C ALA A 69 15.83 -12.17 14.19
N LYS A 70 15.54 -13.48 14.10
CA LYS A 70 16.40 -14.44 13.39
C LYS A 70 16.57 -14.11 11.91
N LEU A 71 15.51 -13.67 11.24
CA LEU A 71 15.56 -13.30 9.82
C LEU A 71 16.38 -12.04 9.57
N LYS A 72 16.39 -11.10 10.53
CA LYS A 72 17.28 -9.92 10.53
C LYS A 72 18.74 -10.30 10.76
N GLU A 73 19.02 -11.17 11.73
CA GLU A 73 20.38 -11.70 11.97
C GLU A 73 20.94 -12.42 10.73
N ALA A 74 20.09 -13.18 10.05
CA ALA A 74 20.40 -13.85 8.79
C ALA A 74 20.50 -12.90 7.58
N LYS A 75 20.27 -11.59 7.76
CA LYS A 75 20.31 -10.56 6.71
C LYS A 75 19.36 -10.82 5.52
N ILE A 76 18.26 -11.54 5.76
CA ILE A 76 17.22 -11.82 4.75
C ILE A 76 16.39 -10.56 4.48
N PHE A 77 16.13 -9.77 5.52
CA PHE A 77 15.55 -8.44 5.41
C PHE A 77 16.65 -7.42 5.72
N LYS A 78 16.78 -6.43 4.84
CA LYS A 78 17.65 -5.27 5.03
C LYS A 78 16.95 -4.21 5.87
#